data_AF-A0A7C1CG04-F1
#
_entry.id   AF-A0A7C1CG04-F1
#
_cell.length_a   1.000
_cell.length_b   1.000
_cell.length_c   1.000
_cell.angle_alpha   90.00
_cell.angle_beta   90.00
_cell.angle_gamma   90.00
#
_symmetry.space_group_name_H-M   'P 1'
#
loop_
_entity.id
_entity.type
_entity.pdbx_description
1 polymer ?
#
loop_
_entity_poly.entity_id
_entity_poly.type
_entity_poly.pdbx_seq_one_letter_code
_entity_poly.pdbx_strand_id
1 'polypeptide(L)'
;MQVDIPCAGTITIEHSARARRLIISVSHTAMRVRVPRGIPLEHGRVFALERREWIRKHVEHCRARKQAQNALMNTLPPITDARLASHTIISRCRELSARTGLSCSRITIRNQKTRWGSCSRKNTISLNITLARLPRHLMDYVILHELLHTRIRGHGPEFWKALDSHVGDARALRRELKRYAPSMA
;
A
#
# COMPACT_ATOMS: atom_id res chain seq x y z
N MET A 1 -11.82 22.92 10.77
CA MET A 1 -12.56 22.63 12.04
C MET A 1 -12.17 21.24 12.53
N GLN A 2 -12.15 21.01 13.84
CA GLN A 2 -12.01 19.68 14.43
C GLN A 2 -13.26 19.35 15.24
N VAL A 3 -13.66 18.07 15.21
CA VAL A 3 -14.82 17.56 15.96
C VAL A 3 -14.40 16.29 16.66
N ASP A 4 -14.76 16.14 17.94
CA ASP A 4 -14.56 14.89 18.63
C ASP A 4 -15.69 13.91 18.29
N ILE A 5 -15.31 12.70 17.91
CA ILE A 5 -16.25 11.59 17.71
C ILE A 5 -16.04 10.63 18.88
N PRO A 6 -17.04 10.50 19.79
CA PRO A 6 -16.93 9.63 20.95
C PRO A 6 -16.44 8.23 20.57
N CYS A 7 -15.46 7.72 21.32
CA CYS A 7 -14.83 6.41 21.12
C CYS A 7 -14.05 6.22 19.80
N ALA A 8 -14.01 7.21 18.90
CA ALA A 8 -13.23 7.15 17.65
C ALA A 8 -12.06 8.15 17.66
N GLY A 9 -12.20 9.27 18.36
CA GLY A 9 -11.23 10.36 18.48
C GLY A 9 -11.58 11.57 17.61
N THR A 10 -10.61 12.46 17.40
CA THR A 10 -10.84 13.72 16.68
C THR A 10 -10.83 13.54 15.16
N ILE A 11 -11.87 14.04 14.49
CA ILE A 11 -11.97 14.12 13.04
C ILE A 11 -11.73 15.55 12.55
N THR A 12 -10.86 15.70 11.54
CA THR A 12 -10.58 17.00 10.92
C THR A 12 -11.53 17.26 9.76
N ILE A 13 -12.19 18.40 9.77
CA ILE A 13 -13.13 18.85 8.74
C ILE A 13 -12.49 20.00 7.97
N GLU A 14 -12.29 19.80 6.67
CA GLU A 14 -11.54 20.69 5.79
C GLU A 14 -12.26 20.90 4.46
N HIS A 15 -12.11 22.09 3.87
CA HIS A 15 -12.57 22.32 2.50
C HIS A 15 -11.67 21.61 1.48
N SER A 16 -12.25 21.21 0.36
CA SER A 16 -11.51 20.67 -0.77
C SER A 16 -12.03 21.23 -2.10
N ALA A 17 -11.14 21.79 -2.90
CA ALA A 17 -11.45 22.25 -4.26
C ALA A 17 -11.86 21.11 -5.21
N ARG A 18 -11.42 19.88 -4.90
CA ARG A 18 -11.66 18.68 -5.71
C ARG A 18 -12.92 17.93 -5.28
N ALA A 19 -13.35 18.09 -4.03
CA ALA A 19 -14.56 17.42 -3.55
C ALA A 19 -15.80 17.99 -4.26
N ARG A 20 -16.65 17.09 -4.73
CA ARG A 20 -17.98 17.40 -5.30
C ARG A 20 -19.12 16.99 -4.37
N ARG A 21 -18.80 16.29 -3.29
CA ARG A 21 -19.70 15.82 -2.23
C ARG A 21 -18.95 15.76 -0.91
N LEU A 22 -19.66 15.63 0.20
CA LEU A 22 -19.05 15.33 1.50
C LEU A 22 -18.41 13.93 1.45
N ILE A 23 -17.15 13.84 1.87
CA ILE A 23 -16.39 12.57 1.85
C ILE A 23 -15.75 12.37 3.21
N ILE A 24 -16.07 11.26 3.89
CA ILE A 24 -15.36 10.82 5.09
C ILE A 24 -14.22 9.88 4.67
N SER A 25 -13.04 10.08 5.23
CA SER A 25 -11.86 9.24 5.05
C SER A 25 -11.31 8.85 6.42
N VAL A 26 -11.23 7.55 6.67
CA VAL A 26 -10.73 6.98 7.93
C VAL A 26 -9.49 6.13 7.65
N SER A 27 -8.44 6.34 8.44
CA SER A 27 -7.27 5.47 8.51
C SER A 27 -7.01 5.07 9.96
N HIS A 28 -5.98 4.25 10.19
CA HIS A 28 -5.56 3.87 11.54
C HIS A 28 -4.96 5.04 12.35
N THR A 29 -4.54 6.13 11.70
CA THR A 29 -3.91 7.30 12.34
C THR A 29 -4.68 8.61 12.18
N ALA A 30 -5.58 8.72 11.20
CA ALA A 30 -6.21 9.98 10.87
C ALA A 30 -7.64 9.79 10.36
N MET A 31 -8.51 10.71 10.73
CA MET A 31 -9.88 10.80 10.23
C MET A 31 -10.10 12.19 9.64
N ARG A 32 -10.74 12.25 8.46
CA ARG A 32 -11.02 13.50 7.77
C ARG A 32 -12.41 13.53 7.14
N VAL A 33 -13.05 14.69 7.15
CA VAL A 33 -14.20 15.01 6.30
C VAL A 33 -13.82 16.11 5.33
N ARG A 34 -13.97 15.84 4.03
CA ARG A 34 -13.75 16.84 2.98
C ARG A 34 -15.07 17.46 2.57
N VAL A 35 -15.11 18.79 2.60
CA VAL A 35 -16.29 19.60 2.30
C VAL A 35 -16.05 20.41 1.01
N PRO A 36 -16.95 20.40 0.02
CA PRO A 36 -16.86 21.30 -1.13
C PRO A 36 -16.75 22.78 -0.71
N ARG A 37 -16.07 23.63 -1.48
CA ARG A 37 -15.85 25.04 -1.10
C ARG A 37 -17.13 25.86 -0.93
N GLY A 38 -18.19 25.52 -1.65
CA GLY A 38 -19.49 26.21 -1.56
C GLY A 38 -20.39 25.73 -0.43
N ILE A 39 -19.95 24.77 0.39
CA ILE A 39 -20.75 24.21 1.49
C ILE A 39 -20.07 24.58 2.82
N PRO A 40 -20.78 25.18 3.79
CA PRO A 40 -20.19 25.51 5.09
C PRO A 40 -19.60 24.29 5.82
N LEU A 41 -18.49 24.47 6.53
CA LEU A 41 -17.83 23.37 7.27
C LEU A 41 -18.73 22.71 8.32
N GLU A 42 -19.71 23.44 8.88
CA GLU A 42 -20.71 22.90 9.81
C GLU A 42 -21.51 21.73 9.22
N HIS A 43 -21.78 21.73 7.92
CA HIS A 43 -22.43 20.58 7.27
C HIS A 43 -21.53 19.34 7.32
N GLY A 44 -20.21 19.54 7.23
CA GLY A 44 -19.24 18.46 7.44
C GLY A 44 -19.25 17.91 8.87
N ARG A 45 -19.53 18.77 9.87
CA ARG A 45 -19.66 18.36 11.28
C ARG A 45 -20.92 17.53 11.49
N VAL A 46 -22.07 18.04 11.04
CA VAL A 46 -23.35 17.33 11.12
C VAL A 46 -23.22 15.96 10.43
N PHE A 47 -22.69 15.92 9.22
CA PHE A 47 -22.46 14.69 8.48
C PHE A 47 -21.53 13.70 9.19
N ALA A 48 -20.47 14.18 9.85
CA ALA A 48 -19.59 13.32 10.64
C ALA A 48 -20.32 12.68 11.83
N LEU A 49 -21.12 13.49 12.55
CA LEU A 49 -21.86 13.04 13.73
C LEU A 49 -22.97 12.04 13.37
N GLU A 50 -23.71 12.27 12.28
CA GLU A 50 -24.69 11.31 11.75
C GLU A 50 -24.05 9.96 11.39
N ARG A 51 -22.78 9.99 10.95
CA ARG A 51 -22.02 8.79 10.57
C ARG A 51 -21.11 8.27 11.69
N ARG A 52 -21.27 8.72 12.93
CA ARG A 52 -20.39 8.37 14.07
C ARG A 52 -20.18 6.87 14.26
N GLU A 53 -21.23 6.06 14.15
CA GLU A 53 -21.12 4.61 14.32
C GLU A 53 -20.34 3.96 13.19
N TRP A 54 -20.55 4.41 11.96
CA TRP A 54 -19.79 3.97 10.80
C TRP A 54 -18.32 4.34 10.97
N ILE A 55 -18.02 5.58 11.40
CA ILE A 55 -16.65 6.06 11.66
C ILE A 55 -15.99 5.18 12.72
N ARG A 56 -16.65 4.96 13.87
CA ARG A 56 -16.14 4.13 14.97
C ARG A 56 -15.75 2.73 14.49
N LYS A 57 -16.68 2.03 13.83
CA LYS A 57 -16.43 0.68 13.28
C LYS A 57 -15.26 0.66 12.29
N HIS A 58 -15.15 1.68 11.44
CA HIS A 58 -14.06 1.76 10.44
C HIS A 58 -12.70 2.05 11.08
N VAL A 59 -12.65 2.91 12.11
CA VAL A 59 -11.41 3.18 12.87
C VAL A 59 -10.94 1.91 13.55
N GLU A 60 -11.83 1.22 14.25
CA GLU A 60 -11.55 -0.04 14.94
C GLU A 60 -11.01 -1.08 13.97
N HIS A 61 -11.69 -1.28 12.84
CA HIS A 61 -11.22 -2.19 11.79
C HIS A 61 -9.84 -1.78 11.23
N CYS A 62 -9.62 -0.50 10.97
CA CYS A 62 -8.34 0.00 10.47
C CYS A 62 -7.20 -0.21 11.49
N ARG A 63 -7.45 0.05 12.78
CA ARG A 63 -6.49 -0.15 13.87
C ARG A 63 -6.19 -1.64 14.07
N ALA A 64 -7.22 -2.48 14.17
CA ALA A 64 -7.08 -3.94 14.30
C ALA A 64 -6.29 -4.53 13.14
N ARG A 65 -6.60 -4.13 11.90
CA ARG A 65 -5.84 -4.54 10.72
C ARG A 65 -4.38 -4.13 10.83
N LYS A 66 -4.09 -2.88 11.21
CA LYS A 66 -2.71 -2.39 11.33
C LYS A 66 -1.94 -3.11 12.44
N GLN A 67 -2.60 -3.38 13.57
CA GLN A 67 -2.03 -4.16 14.68
C GLN A 67 -1.70 -5.58 14.23
N ALA A 68 -2.62 -6.26 13.55
CA ALA A 68 -2.38 -7.60 13.00
C ALA A 68 -1.22 -7.62 11.99
N GLN A 69 -1.14 -6.61 11.10
CA GLN A 69 0.00 -6.45 10.19
C GLN A 69 1.32 -6.28 10.93
N ASN A 70 1.35 -5.43 11.97
CA ASN A 70 2.55 -5.20 12.77
C ASN A 70 2.95 -6.46 13.54
N ALA A 71 1.98 -7.17 14.13
CA ALA A 71 2.24 -8.44 14.82
C ALA A 71 2.85 -9.48 13.88
N LEU A 72 2.28 -9.68 12.69
CA LEU A 72 2.81 -10.58 11.68
C LEU A 72 4.20 -10.13 11.17
N MET A 73 4.41 -8.83 10.97
CA MET A 73 5.74 -8.32 10.61
C MET A 73 6.76 -8.55 11.73
N ASN A 74 6.36 -8.55 13.00
CA ASN A 74 7.26 -8.78 14.13
C ASN A 74 7.63 -10.26 14.31
N THR A 75 6.82 -11.20 13.79
CA THR A 75 7.20 -12.63 13.79
C THR A 75 8.25 -12.94 12.72
N LEU A 76 8.43 -12.09 11.71
CA LEU A 76 9.44 -12.27 10.68
C LEU A 76 10.81 -11.79 11.19
N PRO A 77 11.91 -12.51 10.85
CA PRO A 77 13.26 -12.09 11.23
C PRO A 77 13.52 -10.62 10.89
N PRO A 78 14.12 -9.84 11.81
CA PRO A 78 14.54 -8.49 11.49
C PRO A 78 15.67 -8.53 10.46
N ILE A 79 15.85 -7.43 9.74
CA ILE A 79 17.02 -7.26 8.88
C ILE A 79 18.19 -6.87 9.78
N THR A 80 19.12 -7.79 9.98
CA THR A 80 20.35 -7.57 10.76
C THR A 80 21.49 -7.06 9.89
N ASP A 81 21.55 -7.50 8.63
CA ASP A 81 22.53 -7.04 7.64
C ASP A 81 21.81 -6.45 6.42
N ALA A 82 21.86 -5.12 6.30
CA ALA A 82 21.25 -4.38 5.20
C ALA A 82 21.93 -4.63 3.85
N ARG A 83 23.24 -4.93 3.84
CA ARG A 83 24.01 -5.22 2.62
C ARG A 83 23.62 -6.58 2.08
N LEU A 84 23.57 -7.60 2.95
CA LEU A 84 23.12 -8.94 2.57
C LEU A 84 21.66 -8.94 2.11
N ALA A 85 20.77 -8.23 2.81
CA ALA A 85 19.38 -8.08 2.40
C ALA A 85 19.25 -7.43 1.02
N SER A 86 19.98 -6.34 0.78
CA SER A 86 20.00 -5.65 -0.52
C SER A 86 20.52 -6.56 -1.63
N HIS A 87 21.63 -7.26 -1.39
CA HIS A 87 22.21 -8.21 -2.33
C HIS A 87 21.22 -9.33 -2.69
N THR A 88 20.54 -9.89 -1.68
CA THR A 88 19.53 -10.95 -1.86
C THR A 88 18.39 -10.49 -2.77
N ILE A 89 17.83 -9.30 -2.50
CA ILE A 89 16.73 -8.75 -3.30
C ILE A 89 17.19 -8.45 -4.74
N ILE A 90 18.39 -7.85 -4.91
CA ILE A 90 18.94 -7.52 -6.23
C ILE A 90 19.22 -8.79 -7.04
N SER A 91 19.86 -9.80 -6.43
CA SER A 91 20.13 -11.10 -7.08
C SER A 91 18.82 -11.72 -7.54
N ARG A 92 17.83 -11.78 -6.66
CA ARG A 92 16.53 -12.37 -6.99
C ARG A 92 15.81 -11.61 -8.11
N CYS A 93 15.89 -10.28 -8.11
CA CYS A 93 15.35 -9.45 -9.18
C CYS A 93 16.01 -9.73 -10.53
N ARG A 94 17.34 -9.91 -10.56
CA ARG A 94 18.07 -10.26 -11.78
C ARG A 94 17.72 -11.66 -12.28
N GLU A 95 17.61 -12.63 -11.38
CA GLU A 95 17.18 -13.99 -11.73
C GLU A 95 15.80 -14.00 -12.37
N LEU A 96 14.83 -13.32 -11.76
CA LEU A 96 13.46 -13.23 -12.28
C LEU A 96 13.39 -12.44 -13.59
N SER A 97 14.18 -11.38 -13.72
CA SER A 97 14.34 -10.62 -14.96
C SER A 97 14.85 -11.51 -16.09
N ALA A 98 15.90 -12.31 -15.85
CA ALA A 98 16.46 -13.24 -16.83
C ALA A 98 15.47 -14.35 -17.22
N ARG A 99 14.76 -14.93 -16.24
CA ARG A 99 13.77 -16.00 -16.48
C ARG A 99 12.55 -15.55 -17.27
N THR A 100 12.15 -14.29 -17.17
CA THR A 100 10.92 -13.76 -17.79
C THR A 100 11.17 -12.88 -19.02
N GLY A 101 12.42 -12.47 -19.25
CA GLY A 101 12.76 -11.48 -20.27
C GLY A 101 12.27 -10.06 -19.95
N LEU A 102 11.77 -9.81 -18.74
CA LEU A 102 11.39 -8.48 -18.28
C LEU A 102 12.65 -7.75 -17.81
N SER A 103 13.17 -6.80 -18.58
CA SER A 103 14.36 -6.04 -18.21
C SER A 103 14.00 -4.68 -17.60
N CYS A 104 14.89 -4.18 -16.74
CA CYS A 104 14.80 -2.86 -16.14
C CYS A 104 16.13 -2.12 -16.33
N SER A 105 16.09 -0.78 -16.39
CA SER A 105 17.31 0.02 -16.60
C SER A 105 18.20 0.05 -15.37
N ARG A 106 17.61 -0.02 -14.18
CA ARG A 106 18.32 0.04 -12.90
C ARG A 106 17.47 -0.50 -11.77
N ILE A 107 18.11 -1.15 -10.80
CA ILE A 107 17.49 -1.62 -9.56
C ILE A 107 18.02 -0.78 -8.40
N THR A 108 17.14 -0.33 -7.52
CA THR A 108 17.48 0.42 -6.32
C THR A 108 16.80 -0.17 -5.09
N ILE A 109 17.49 -0.17 -3.95
CA ILE A 109 16.93 -0.59 -2.67
C ILE A 109 16.66 0.64 -1.82
N ARG A 110 15.46 0.73 -1.23
CA ARG A 110 14.99 1.84 -0.41
C ARG A 110 14.30 1.32 0.85
N ASN A 111 14.21 2.13 1.90
CA ASN A 111 13.40 1.84 3.08
C ASN A 111 12.14 2.71 3.06
N GLN A 112 11.15 2.33 2.24
CA GLN A 112 9.95 3.13 2.03
C GLN A 112 8.88 2.79 3.08
N LYS A 113 8.22 3.81 3.63
CA LYS A 113 7.18 3.61 4.67
C LYS A 113 5.87 3.04 4.14
N THR A 114 5.56 3.25 2.85
CA THR A 114 4.20 3.09 2.32
C THR A 114 4.07 2.16 1.13
N ARG A 115 5.18 1.64 0.58
CA ARG A 115 5.18 0.82 -0.64
C ARG A 115 6.21 -0.31 -0.59
N TRP A 116 5.90 -1.44 -1.21
CA TRP A 116 6.82 -2.58 -1.39
C TRP A 116 7.80 -2.37 -2.54
N GLY A 117 7.37 -1.65 -3.57
CA GLY A 117 8.19 -1.29 -4.70
C GLY A 117 7.56 -0.17 -5.52
N SER A 118 8.25 0.22 -6.59
CA SER A 118 7.73 1.07 -7.65
C SER A 118 8.59 0.97 -8.90
N CYS A 119 7.96 1.10 -10.07
CA CYS A 119 8.63 1.24 -11.36
C CYS A 119 8.43 2.66 -11.93
N SER A 120 9.52 3.31 -12.32
CA SER A 120 9.48 4.63 -12.98
C SER A 120 9.21 4.52 -14.48
N ARG A 121 8.87 5.65 -15.11
CA ARG A 121 8.75 5.74 -16.59
C ARG A 121 10.04 5.39 -17.33
N LYS A 122 11.21 5.60 -16.70
CA LYS A 122 12.53 5.24 -17.23
C LYS A 122 12.91 3.78 -16.95
N ASN A 123 11.96 2.94 -16.51
CA ASN A 123 12.17 1.54 -16.14
C ASN A 123 13.20 1.33 -15.02
N THR A 124 13.42 2.33 -14.17
CA THR A 124 14.09 2.11 -12.87
C THR A 124 13.11 1.50 -11.90
N ILE A 125 13.51 0.38 -11.30
CA ILE A 125 12.78 -0.32 -10.25
C ILE A 125 13.37 0.09 -8.89
N SER A 126 12.50 0.45 -7.96
CA SER A 126 12.82 0.69 -6.56
C SER A 126 12.12 -0.36 -5.72
N LEU A 127 12.87 -1.13 -4.95
CA LEU A 127 12.37 -2.20 -4.09
C LEU A 127 12.60 -1.85 -2.63
N ASN A 128 11.64 -2.23 -1.78
CA ASN A 128 11.76 -2.02 -0.35
C ASN A 128 12.68 -3.07 0.27
N ILE A 129 13.63 -2.64 1.11
CA ILE A 129 14.52 -3.54 1.84
C ILE A 129 13.75 -4.54 2.71
N THR A 130 12.56 -4.17 3.19
CA THR A 130 11.70 -5.05 3.99
C THR A 130 11.21 -6.29 3.23
N LEU A 131 11.33 -6.33 1.90
CA LEU A 131 11.06 -7.54 1.11
C LEU A 131 11.93 -8.72 1.55
N ALA A 132 13.16 -8.47 2.04
CA ALA A 132 14.04 -9.52 2.55
C ALA A 132 13.46 -10.28 3.74
N ARG A 133 12.45 -9.72 4.41
CA ARG A 133 11.77 -10.34 5.56
C ARG A 133 10.60 -11.22 5.13
N LEU A 134 10.07 -11.02 3.92
CA LEU A 134 8.89 -11.73 3.46
C LEU A 134 9.20 -13.18 3.06
N PRO A 135 8.20 -14.08 3.13
CA PRO A 135 8.26 -15.35 2.42
C PRO A 135 8.68 -15.16 0.96
N ARG A 136 9.49 -16.09 0.44
CA ARG A 136 10.13 -15.97 -0.88
C ARG A 136 9.11 -15.76 -2.01
N HIS A 137 7.97 -16.44 -1.99
CA HIS A 137 6.93 -16.30 -3.02
C HIS A 137 6.31 -14.90 -3.04
N LEU A 138 6.19 -14.23 -1.89
CA LEU A 138 5.70 -12.86 -1.81
C LEU A 138 6.76 -11.84 -2.26
N MET A 139 8.04 -12.10 -1.98
CA MET A 139 9.14 -11.31 -2.55
C MET A 139 9.13 -11.39 -4.08
N ASP A 140 9.04 -12.60 -4.63
CA ASP A 140 9.01 -12.85 -6.07
C ASP A 140 7.81 -12.16 -6.72
N TYR A 141 6.63 -12.27 -6.09
CA TYR A 141 5.42 -11.59 -6.53
C TYR A 141 5.61 -10.07 -6.66
N VAL A 142 6.17 -9.41 -5.64
CA VAL A 142 6.42 -7.95 -5.70
C VAL A 142 7.43 -7.62 -6.79
N ILE A 143 8.52 -8.39 -6.88
CA ILE A 143 9.56 -8.15 -7.90
C ILE A 143 8.98 -8.27 -9.31
N LEU A 144 8.22 -9.34 -9.57
CA LEU A 144 7.57 -9.57 -10.86
C LEU A 144 6.53 -8.51 -11.18
N HIS A 145 5.79 -8.03 -10.17
CA HIS A 145 4.87 -6.91 -10.33
C HIS A 145 5.59 -5.65 -10.83
N GLU A 146 6.71 -5.27 -10.21
CA GLU A 146 7.47 -4.08 -10.61
C GLU A 146 8.20 -4.27 -11.95
N LEU A 147 8.69 -5.48 -12.23
CA LEU A 147 9.27 -5.82 -13.54
C LEU A 147 8.22 -5.75 -14.65
N LEU A 148 7.00 -6.23 -14.42
CA LEU A 148 5.94 -6.20 -15.43
C LEU A 148 5.54 -4.76 -15.80
N HIS A 149 5.67 -3.82 -14.85
CA HIS A 149 5.47 -2.40 -15.13
C HIS A 149 6.45 -1.80 -16.15
N THR A 150 7.54 -2.48 -16.51
CA THR A 150 8.41 -2.02 -17.61
C THR A 150 7.78 -2.22 -18.98
N ARG A 151 6.80 -3.13 -19.10
CA ARG A 151 6.02 -3.40 -20.31
C ARG A 151 4.61 -2.83 -20.25
N ILE A 152 3.87 -3.07 -19.17
CA ILE A 152 2.46 -2.69 -19.04
C ILE A 152 2.30 -1.63 -17.95
N ARG A 153 1.89 -0.42 -18.35
CA ARG A 153 1.64 0.68 -17.40
C ARG A 153 0.22 0.57 -16.84
N GLY A 154 0.10 0.55 -15.51
CA GLY A 154 -1.17 0.42 -14.81
C GLY A 154 -1.57 -1.03 -14.51
N HIS A 155 -2.74 -1.22 -13.91
CA HIS A 155 -3.21 -2.51 -13.36
C HIS A 155 -4.52 -2.99 -14.00
N GLY A 156 -4.66 -2.78 -15.30
CA GLY A 156 -5.81 -3.24 -16.08
C GLY A 156 -5.86 -4.76 -16.27
N PRO A 157 -6.87 -5.30 -16.97
CA PRO A 157 -7.02 -6.74 -17.19
C PRO A 157 -5.79 -7.40 -17.84
N GLU A 158 -5.16 -6.72 -18.80
CA GLU A 158 -3.93 -7.17 -19.47
C GLU A 158 -2.78 -7.38 -18.48
N PHE A 159 -2.60 -6.44 -17.55
CA PHE A 159 -1.57 -6.54 -16.51
C PHE A 159 -1.80 -7.77 -15.62
N TRP A 160 -3.03 -7.99 -15.16
CA TRP A 160 -3.33 -9.14 -14.29
C TRP A 160 -3.14 -10.46 -15.02
N LYS A 161 -3.59 -10.57 -16.28
CA LYS A 161 -3.39 -11.75 -17.11
C LYS A 161 -1.89 -12.05 -17.31
N ALA A 162 -1.09 -11.03 -17.59
CA ALA A 162 0.35 -11.17 -17.75
C ALA A 162 1.08 -11.47 -16.42
N LEU A 163 0.57 -10.97 -15.29
CA LEU A 163 1.15 -11.31 -13.99
C LEU A 163 0.82 -12.77 -13.61
N ASP A 164 -0.42 -13.20 -13.83
CA ASP A 164 -0.88 -14.57 -13.60
C ASP A 164 -0.05 -15.60 -14.39
N SER A 165 0.38 -15.28 -15.62
CA SER A 165 1.27 -16.18 -16.38
C SER A 165 2.66 -16.36 -15.76
N HIS A 166 3.08 -15.47 -14.86
CA HIS A 166 4.34 -15.58 -14.13
C HIS A 166 4.20 -16.16 -12.71
N VAL A 167 3.04 -15.98 -12.06
CA VAL A 167 2.87 -16.33 -10.63
C VAL A 167 1.69 -17.25 -10.33
N GLY A 168 0.92 -17.67 -11.35
CA GLY A 168 -0.28 -18.48 -11.20
C GLY A 168 -1.49 -17.63 -10.81
N ASP A 169 -1.67 -17.40 -9.50
CA ASP A 169 -2.79 -16.58 -8.96
C ASP A 169 -2.27 -15.31 -8.28
N ALA A 170 -2.06 -14.27 -9.10
CA ALA A 170 -1.59 -12.96 -8.63
C ALA A 170 -2.55 -12.31 -7.65
N ARG A 171 -3.85 -12.63 -7.70
CA ARG A 171 -4.86 -12.07 -6.80
C ARG A 171 -4.83 -12.74 -5.44
N ALA A 172 -4.60 -14.05 -5.36
CA ALA A 172 -4.32 -14.74 -4.11
C ALA A 172 -3.07 -14.17 -3.43
N LEU A 173 -1.96 -14.03 -4.16
CA LEU A 173 -0.73 -13.45 -3.65
C LEU A 173 -0.92 -12.00 -3.18
N ARG A 174 -1.71 -11.19 -3.91
CA ARG A 174 -2.09 -9.84 -3.46
C ARG A 174 -2.86 -9.85 -2.14
N ARG A 175 -3.82 -10.78 -1.99
CA ARG A 175 -4.63 -10.94 -0.76
C ARG A 175 -3.75 -11.37 0.41
N GLU A 176 -2.79 -12.25 0.16
CA GLU A 176 -1.82 -12.70 1.14
C GLU A 176 -0.88 -11.55 1.57
N LEU A 177 -0.28 -10.86 0.60
CA LEU A 177 0.64 -9.75 0.82
C LEU A 177 -0.02 -8.59 1.60
N LYS A 178 -1.32 -8.38 1.40
CA LYS A 178 -2.12 -7.40 2.15
C LYS A 178 -2.13 -7.64 3.67
N ARG A 179 -1.78 -8.84 4.15
CA ARG A 179 -1.59 -9.16 5.59
C ARG A 179 -0.28 -8.61 6.16
N TYR A 180 0.65 -8.22 5.32
CA TYR A 180 1.93 -7.60 5.70
C TYR A 180 1.87 -6.08 5.50
N ALA A 181 2.86 -5.37 6.05
CA ALA A 181 3.05 -3.93 5.85
C ALA A 181 4.42 -3.65 5.20
N PRO A 182 4.53 -2.69 4.26
CA PRO A 182 3.51 -1.75 3.78
C PRO A 182 2.42 -2.40 2.91
N SER A 183 1.43 -1.64 2.43
CA SER A 183 0.52 -2.11 1.37
C SER A 183 1.13 -1.86 -0.01
N MET A 184 0.83 -2.69 -1.01
CA MET A 184 1.15 -2.32 -2.41
C MET A 184 0.39 -1.06 -2.82
N ALA A 185 1.04 -0.22 -3.61
CA ALA A 185 0.46 1.00 -4.17
C ALA A 185 -0.13 0.78 -5.56
#